data_AF-A0A2T7SXU3-F1
#
_entry.id   AF-A0A2T7SXU3-F1
#
_cell.length_a   1.000
_cell.length_b   1.000
_cell.length_c   1.000
_cell.angle_alpha   90.00
_cell.angle_beta   90.00
_cell.angle_gamma   90.00
#
_symmetry.space_group_name_H-M   'P 1'
#
loop_
_entity.id
_entity.type
_entity.pdbx_description
1 polymer ?
#
loop_
_entity_poly.entity_id
_entity_poly.type
_entity_poly.pdbx_seq_one_letter_code
_entity_poly.pdbx_strand_id
1 'polypeptide(L)'
;MANDQKTPEIENLENMSHHYKQASEELLHAYQRNKEAARHHDAGAFKAALHHAKLSKHHSFNAHAHLTDALGIAEKLDAAQPWPSLVVRPPSGSGVH
;
A
#
# COMPACT_ATOMS: atom_id res chain seq x y z
N MET A 1 -3.23 34.95 13.71
CA MET A 1 -3.63 33.57 13.39
C MET A 1 -2.69 33.11 12.30
N ALA A 2 -1.70 32.28 12.63
CA ALA A 2 -0.73 31.81 11.65
C ALA A 2 -1.44 30.90 10.66
N ASN A 3 -1.22 31.16 9.38
CA ASN A 3 -1.84 30.45 8.27
C ASN A 3 -1.11 29.10 8.14
N ASP A 4 -1.65 28.04 8.76
CA ASP A 4 -1.16 26.66 8.70
C ASP A 4 -1.44 26.04 7.31
N GLN A 5 -0.92 26.69 6.27
CA GLN A 5 -1.05 26.21 4.92
C GLN A 5 0.06 25.18 4.66
N LYS A 6 -0.30 23.92 4.86
CA LYS A 6 0.55 22.76 4.57
C LYS A 6 0.99 22.82 3.11
N THR A 7 2.27 22.58 2.85
CA THR A 7 2.78 22.58 1.48
C THR A 7 2.17 21.41 0.69
N PRO A 8 1.99 21.55 -0.63
CA PRO A 8 1.41 20.49 -1.46
C PRO A 8 2.20 19.18 -1.40
N GLU A 9 3.51 19.26 -1.15
CA GLU A 9 4.36 18.08 -0.95
C GLU A 9 4.02 17.32 0.34
N ILE A 10 3.86 18.02 1.46
CA ILE A 10 3.48 17.39 2.73
C ILE A 10 2.07 16.80 2.63
N GLU A 11 1.14 17.49 1.97
CA GLU A 11 -0.20 16.97 1.70
C GLU A 11 -0.16 15.68 0.86
N ASN A 12 0.65 15.64 -0.20
CA ASN A 12 0.84 14.44 -1.02
C ASN A 12 1.43 13.28 -0.21
N LEU A 13 2.44 13.52 0.62
CA LEU A 13 3.05 12.49 1.46
C LEU A 13 2.07 11.89 2.46
N GLU A 14 1.23 12.73 3.07
CA GLU A 14 0.19 12.27 3.99
C GLU A 14 -0.92 11.50 3.28
N ASN A 15 -1.38 11.97 2.13
CA ASN A 15 -2.37 11.28 1.30
C ASN A 15 -1.85 9.90 0.87
N MET A 16 -0.59 9.81 0.45
CA MET A 16 0.06 8.54 0.10
C MET A 16 0.13 7.60 1.31
N SER A 17 0.51 8.10 2.50
CA SER A 17 0.52 7.32 3.74
C SER A 17 -0.87 6.81 4.12
N HIS A 18 -1.91 7.63 3.96
CA HIS A 18 -3.30 7.25 4.17
C HIS A 18 -3.71 6.09 3.25
N HIS A 19 -3.41 6.20 1.95
CA HIS A 19 -3.70 5.14 0.99
C HIS A 19 -2.99 3.83 1.32
N TYR A 20 -1.72 3.85 1.74
CA TYR A 20 -1.02 2.63 2.16
C TYR A 20 -1.66 1.98 3.39
N LYS A 21 -2.11 2.77 4.37
CA LYS A 21 -2.81 2.23 5.55
C LYS A 21 -4.13 1.58 5.14
N GLN A 22 -4.95 2.26 4.35
CA GLN A 22 -6.23 1.72 3.89
C GLN A 22 -6.05 0.47 3.02
N ALA A 23 -5.06 0.45 2.11
CA ALA A 23 -4.73 -0.74 1.34
C ALA A 23 -4.34 -1.92 2.25
N SER A 24 -3.55 -1.67 3.30
CA SER A 24 -3.12 -2.71 4.24
C SER A 24 -4.29 -3.29 5.04
N GLU A 25 -5.21 -2.43 5.49
CA GLU A 25 -6.43 -2.85 6.19
C GLU A 25 -7.34 -3.71 5.30
N GLU A 26 -7.56 -3.28 4.06
CA GLU A 26 -8.35 -4.04 3.10
C GLU A 26 -7.69 -5.39 2.73
N LEU A 27 -6.36 -5.44 2.58
CA LEU A 27 -5.65 -6.70 2.37
C LEU A 27 -5.76 -7.65 3.56
N LEU A 28 -5.71 -7.13 4.79
CA LEU A 28 -5.94 -7.93 5.99
C LEU A 28 -7.35 -8.52 6.00
N HIS A 29 -8.37 -7.72 5.68
CA HIS A 29 -9.74 -8.21 5.53
C HIS A 29 -9.83 -9.29 4.45
N ALA A 30 -9.24 -9.07 3.27
CA ALA A 30 -9.23 -10.04 2.17
C ALA A 30 -8.59 -11.37 2.60
N TYR A 31 -7.47 -11.33 3.32
CA TYR A 31 -6.79 -12.50 3.86
C TYR A 31 -7.68 -13.28 4.84
N GLN A 32 -8.29 -12.59 5.80
CA GLN A 32 -9.20 -13.22 6.78
C GLN A 32 -10.38 -13.90 6.08
N ARG A 33 -10.97 -13.26 5.06
CA ARG A 33 -12.04 -13.87 4.26
C ARG A 33 -11.55 -15.08 3.48
N ASN A 34 -10.35 -15.06 2.92
CA ASN A 34 -9.79 -16.22 2.21
C ASN A 34 -9.58 -17.41 3.15
N LYS A 35 -9.12 -17.17 4.38
CA LYS A 35 -8.99 -18.22 5.39
C LYS A 35 -10.34 -18.89 5.69
N GLU A 36 -11.40 -18.11 5.87
CA GLU A 36 -12.74 -18.66 6.09
C GLU A 36 -13.31 -19.36 4.84
N ALA A 37 -13.04 -18.82 3.65
CA ALA A 37 -13.44 -19.46 2.40
C ALA A 37 -12.81 -20.85 2.27
N ALA A 38 -11.50 -20.98 2.54
CA ALA A 38 -10.79 -22.25 2.53
C ALA A 38 -11.36 -23.21 3.57
N ARG A 39 -11.55 -22.76 4.82
CA ARG A 39 -12.13 -23.58 5.90
C ARG A 39 -13.51 -24.14 5.53
N HIS A 40 -14.37 -23.30 4.94
CA HIS A 40 -15.70 -23.74 4.50
C HIS A 40 -15.64 -24.64 3.27
N HIS A 41 -14.72 -24.39 2.34
CA HIS A 41 -14.51 -25.24 1.17
C HIS A 41 -14.09 -26.65 1.58
N ASP A 42 -13.12 -26.78 2.48
CA ASP A 42 -12.61 -28.06 2.99
C ASP A 42 -13.68 -28.83 3.77
N ALA A 43 -14.61 -28.13 4.42
CA ALA A 43 -15.77 -28.71 5.08
C ALA A 43 -16.95 -29.03 4.12
N GLY A 44 -16.80 -28.82 2.80
CA GLY A 44 -17.86 -29.04 1.80
C GLY A 44 -18.99 -27.99 1.80
N ALA A 45 -18.85 -26.90 2.57
CA ALA A 45 -19.83 -25.83 2.68
C ALA A 45 -19.65 -24.78 1.55
N PHE A 46 -19.79 -25.20 0.30
CA PHE A 46 -19.42 -24.39 -0.88
C PHE A 46 -20.15 -23.04 -1.01
N LYS A 47 -21.42 -22.94 -0.60
CA LYS A 47 -22.14 -21.66 -0.61
C LYS A 47 -21.52 -20.64 0.34
N ALA A 48 -21.08 -21.08 1.52
CA ALA A 48 -20.39 -20.23 2.48
C ALA A 48 -19.00 -19.85 1.96
N ALA A 49 -18.26 -20.82 1.39
CA ALA A 49 -16.97 -20.55 0.74
C ALA A 49 -17.08 -19.49 -0.36
N LEU A 50 -18.08 -19.59 -1.24
CA LEU A 50 -18.35 -18.61 -2.29
C LEU A 50 -18.67 -17.22 -1.72
N HIS A 51 -19.44 -17.15 -0.63
CA HIS A 51 -19.73 -15.88 0.03
C HIS A 51 -18.46 -15.19 0.52
N HIS A 52 -17.59 -15.91 1.23
CA HIS A 52 -16.32 -15.37 1.69
C HIS A 52 -15.37 -15.00 0.54
N ALA A 53 -15.31 -15.80 -0.52
CA ALA A 53 -14.52 -15.49 -1.71
C ALA A 53 -14.98 -14.18 -2.38
N LYS A 54 -16.29 -13.94 -2.48
CA LYS A 54 -16.83 -12.68 -3.02
C LYS A 54 -16.42 -11.47 -2.17
N LEU A 55 -16.47 -11.60 -0.84
CA LEU A 55 -16.06 -10.54 0.07
C LEU A 55 -14.55 -10.29 0.00
N SER A 56 -13.74 -11.36 -0.07
CA SER A 56 -12.29 -11.21 -0.28
C SER A 56 -11.99 -10.44 -1.56
N LYS A 57 -12.63 -10.82 -2.68
CA LYS A 57 -12.47 -10.13 -3.97
C LYS A 57 -12.80 -8.64 -3.86
N HIS A 58 -13.86 -8.29 -3.12
CA HIS A 58 -14.24 -6.90 -2.91
C HIS A 58 -13.15 -6.12 -2.16
N HIS A 59 -12.66 -6.64 -1.05
CA HIS A 59 -11.57 -6.00 -0.31
C HIS A 59 -10.27 -5.91 -1.12
N SER A 60 -9.89 -6.96 -1.87
CA SER A 60 -8.73 -6.90 -2.77
C SER A 60 -8.86 -5.83 -3.84
N PHE A 61 -10.08 -5.60 -4.36
CA PHE A 61 -10.35 -4.52 -5.31
C PHE A 61 -10.18 -3.13 -4.67
N ASN A 62 -10.68 -2.93 -3.46
CA ASN A 62 -10.52 -1.67 -2.73
C ASN A 62 -9.04 -1.40 -2.39
N ALA A 63 -8.31 -2.42 -1.95
CA ALA A 63 -6.88 -2.32 -1.71
C ALA A 63 -6.13 -1.92 -2.98
N HIS A 64 -6.46 -2.53 -4.12
CA HIS A 64 -5.88 -2.17 -5.41
C HIS A 64 -6.14 -0.70 -5.77
N ALA A 65 -7.36 -0.20 -5.54
CA ALA A 65 -7.68 1.20 -5.80
C ALA A 65 -6.78 2.14 -4.97
N HIS A 66 -6.66 1.90 -3.66
CA HIS A 66 -5.76 2.70 -2.82
C HIS A 66 -4.29 2.61 -3.23
N LEU A 67 -3.80 1.43 -3.62
CA LEU A 67 -2.43 1.29 -4.14
C LEU A 67 -2.23 2.04 -5.45
N THR A 68 -3.25 2.05 -6.32
CA THR A 68 -3.22 2.81 -7.58
C THR A 68 -3.11 4.31 -7.30
N ASP A 69 -3.89 4.83 -6.35
CA ASP A 69 -3.84 6.24 -5.96
C ASP A 69 -2.49 6.60 -5.32
N ALA A 70 -1.98 5.77 -4.40
CA ALA A 70 -0.67 5.97 -3.77
C ALA A 70 0.46 6.00 -4.81
N LEU A 71 0.44 5.07 -5.76
CA LEU A 71 1.43 5.01 -6.84
C LEU A 71 1.35 6.26 -7.73
N GLY A 72 0.14 6.69 -8.09
CA GLY A 72 -0.05 7.91 -8.88
C GLY A 72 0.45 9.17 -8.17
N ILE A 73 0.40 9.23 -6.84
CA ILE A 73 1.02 10.32 -6.05
C ILE A 73 2.55 10.20 -6.10
N ALA A 74 3.09 9.00 -5.87
CA ALA A 74 4.54 8.75 -5.89
C ALA A 74 5.17 9.12 -7.24
N GLU A 75 4.53 8.73 -8.35
CA GLU A 75 4.97 9.07 -9.71
C GLU A 75 4.95 10.57 -9.98
N LYS A 76 3.94 11.31 -9.48
CA LYS A 76 3.89 12.77 -9.59
C LYS A 76 5.02 13.45 -8.80
N LEU A 77 5.34 12.92 -7.61
CA LEU A 77 6.44 13.44 -6.79
C LEU A 77 7.81 13.17 -7.44
N ASP A 78 8.02 11.98 -7.99
CA ASP A 78 9.25 11.62 -8.73
C ASP A 78 9.43 12.46 -10.00
N ALA A 79 8.34 12.72 -10.74
CA ALA A 79 8.38 13.61 -11.90
C ALA A 79 8.68 15.08 -11.54
N ALA A 80 8.26 15.53 -10.35
CA ALA A 80 8.51 16.88 -9.85
C ALA A 80 9.92 17.05 -9.23
N GLN A 81 10.53 15.95 -8.77
CA GLN A 81 11.85 15.87 -8.18
C GLN A 81 12.53 14.60 -8.69
N PRO A 82 13.30 14.64 -9.80
CA PRO A 82 14.09 13.47 -10.20
C PRO A 82 15.03 13.16 -9.05
N TRP A 83 14.84 12.01 -8.40
CA TRP A 83 15.68 11.61 -7.27
C TRP A 83 17.15 11.67 -7.74
N PRO A 84 18.06 12.38 -7.04
CA PRO A 84 19.47 12.19 -7.30
C PRO A 84 19.73 10.73 -6.95
N SER A 85 20.00 9.94 -7.99
CA SER A 85 20.23 8.50 -7.92
C SER A 85 21.07 8.23 -6.69
N LEU A 86 20.54 7.43 -5.76
CA LEU A 86 21.22 7.01 -4.53
C LEU A 86 22.72 6.89 -4.80
N VAL A 87 23.48 7.90 -4.39
CA VAL A 87 24.94 7.85 -4.45
C VAL A 87 25.30 6.84 -3.38
N VAL A 88 25.38 5.59 -3.79
CA VAL A 88 26.01 4.52 -3.01
C VAL A 88 27.42 5.01 -2.77
N ARG A 89 27.66 5.63 -1.61
CA ARG A 89 28.99 6.05 -1.20
C ARG A 89 29.81 4.77 -1.11
N PRO A 90 30.83 4.54 -1.95
CA PRO A 90 31.68 3.38 -1.77
C PRO A 90 32.32 3.49 -0.37
N PRO A 91 32.49 2.37 0.35
CA PRO A 91 33.18 2.39 1.63
C PRO A 91 34.56 2.99 1.39
N SER A 92 34.84 4.09 2.09
CA SER A 92 36.15 4.72 2.12
C SER A 92 37.14 3.67 2.62
N GLY A 93 37.95 3.13 1.70
CA GLY A 93 39.07 2.28 2.04
C GLY A 93 40.03 3.08 2.93
N SER A 94 39.97 2.83 4.23
CA SER A 94 41.04 3.23 5.15
C SER A 94 42.17 2.22 4.96
N GLY A 95 43.11 2.56 4.09
CA GLY A 95 44.46 2.02 4.19
C GLY A 95 45.06 2.47 5.52
N VAL A 96 45.66 1.53 6.24
CA VAL A 96 46.78 1.82 7.13
C VAL A 96 47.72 0.63 7.11
N HIS A 97 48.97 1.00 6.87
CA HIS A 97 50.21 0.23 6.85
C HIS A 97 50.42 -0.69 8.05
#